data_AF-A0A531D3V6-F1
#
_entry.id   AF-A0A531D3V6-F1
#
_cell.length_a   1.000
_cell.length_b   1.000
_cell.length_c   1.000
_cell.angle_alpha   90.00
_cell.angle_beta   90.00
_cell.angle_gamma   90.00
#
_symmetry.space_group_name_H-M   'P 1'
#
loop_
_entity.id
_entity.type
_entity.pdbx_description
1 polymer ?
#
loop_
_entity_poly.entity_id
_entity_poly.type
_entity_poly.pdbx_seq_one_letter_code
_entity_poly.pdbx_strand_id
1 'polypeptide(L)'
;MGRRGPKPEPASVKLAKGKSGRRPIGVEPSAEEQAKTVATSGAVEPPAWLKGDALDVWNRLAPRVIGMKLLFPIDAETFGRYCRNFARWLKMQQRLDEMGEIYEIETASGKVRRADPSFIIGYHLERQLVTAEANFGLNPAERQRLFAARAAGSTGDLFSGMGSAPAAPGPDKTLASPAPAKPAAKGSAVGFLQ
;
A
#
# COMPACT_ATOMS: atom_id res chain seq x y z
N MET A 1 4.34 -2.25 -16.97
CA MET A 1 5.26 -2.70 -15.90
C MET A 1 4.48 -3.50 -14.85
N GLY A 2 4.29 -4.80 -15.08
CA GLY A 2 3.56 -5.67 -14.14
C GLY A 2 4.43 -6.03 -12.94
N ARG A 3 3.91 -5.86 -11.71
CA ARG A 3 4.58 -6.28 -10.47
C ARG A 3 4.73 -7.81 -10.47
N ARG A 4 5.86 -8.31 -10.96
CA ARG A 4 6.17 -9.75 -11.02
C ARG A 4 6.68 -10.25 -9.66
N GLY A 5 5.91 -11.15 -9.07
CA GLY A 5 6.24 -11.91 -7.86
C GLY A 5 4.96 -12.54 -7.27
N PRO A 6 4.99 -13.79 -6.77
CA PRO A 6 3.84 -14.41 -6.11
C PRO A 6 3.33 -13.54 -4.96
N LYS A 7 2.01 -13.49 -4.75
CA LYS A 7 1.43 -12.79 -3.60
C LYS A 7 2.02 -13.37 -2.31
N PRO A 8 2.45 -12.53 -1.35
CA PRO A 8 3.05 -13.02 -0.12
C PRO A 8 2.02 -13.78 0.73
N GLU A 9 2.40 -14.99 1.21
CA GLU A 9 1.53 -15.87 2.02
C GLU A 9 1.24 -15.25 3.41
N PRO A 10 -0.02 -15.23 3.88
CA PRO A 10 -0.42 -14.50 5.09
C PRO A 10 0.35 -14.94 6.36
N ALA A 11 0.43 -14.03 7.33
CA ALA A 11 1.23 -14.20 8.54
C ALA A 11 0.88 -15.46 9.35
N SER A 12 -0.41 -15.83 9.41
CA SER A 12 -0.90 -17.06 10.04
C SER A 12 -0.37 -18.34 9.37
N VAL A 13 -0.33 -18.36 8.04
CA VAL A 13 0.18 -19.49 7.25
C VAL A 13 1.69 -19.61 7.38
N LYS A 14 2.41 -18.49 7.47
CA LYS A 14 3.86 -18.48 7.73
C LYS A 14 4.24 -18.90 9.14
N LEU A 15 3.39 -18.63 10.15
CA LEU A 15 3.59 -19.15 11.50
C LEU A 15 3.41 -20.67 11.53
N ALA A 16 2.38 -21.20 10.85
CA ALA A 16 2.09 -22.63 10.81
C ALA A 16 3.12 -23.46 10.01
N LYS A 17 3.71 -22.89 8.95
CA LYS A 17 4.66 -23.57 8.05
C LYS A 17 6.10 -23.63 8.57
N GLY A 18 6.36 -23.08 9.76
CA GLY A 18 7.73 -22.91 10.28
C GLY A 18 8.48 -21.80 9.53
N LYS A 19 9.38 -21.09 10.24
CA LYS A 19 10.08 -19.87 9.77
C LYS A 19 11.01 -20.16 8.57
N SER A 20 10.46 -20.37 7.38
CA SER A 20 11.21 -20.46 6.13
C SER A 20 11.36 -19.07 5.54
N GLY A 21 12.49 -18.45 5.85
CA GLY A 21 12.92 -17.17 5.28
C GLY A 21 13.12 -16.09 6.33
N ARG A 22 14.31 -15.46 6.32
CA ARG A 22 14.74 -14.36 7.19
C ARG A 22 13.93 -13.06 7.03
N ARG A 23 12.73 -13.10 6.42
CA ARG A 23 11.85 -11.92 6.29
C ARG A 23 11.03 -11.78 7.57
N PRO A 24 11.03 -10.60 8.22
CA PRO A 24 10.15 -10.33 9.33
C PRO A 24 8.70 -10.61 8.93
N ILE A 25 8.02 -11.45 9.71
CA ILE A 25 6.58 -11.65 9.55
C ILE A 25 5.92 -10.39 10.10
N GLY A 26 5.21 -9.63 9.25
CA GLY A 26 4.32 -8.58 9.74
C GLY A 26 3.24 -9.22 10.60
N VAL A 27 3.35 -9.09 11.92
CA VAL A 27 2.36 -9.57 12.88
C VAL A 27 1.24 -8.54 12.90
N GLU A 28 0.00 -9.02 12.78
CA GLU A 28 -1.16 -8.16 12.96
C GLU A 28 -1.18 -7.69 14.42
N PRO A 29 -1.43 -6.39 14.67
CA PRO A 29 -1.46 -5.89 16.04
C PRO A 29 -2.46 -6.70 16.87
N SER A 30 -2.08 -7.10 18.07
CA SER A 30 -2.98 -7.81 19.00
C SER A 30 -4.23 -6.95 19.24
N ALA A 31 -5.38 -7.56 19.58
CA ALA A 31 -6.60 -6.83 19.90
C ALA A 31 -6.38 -5.75 20.98
N GLU A 32 -5.46 -6.00 21.93
CA GLU A 32 -5.05 -5.06 22.97
C GLU A 32 -4.24 -3.87 22.43
N GLU A 33 -3.38 -4.10 21.43
CA GLU A 33 -2.61 -3.05 20.76
C GLU A 33 -3.51 -2.21 19.86
N GLN A 34 -4.49 -2.82 19.19
CA GLN A 34 -5.50 -2.13 18.38
C GLN A 34 -6.32 -1.15 19.24
N ALA A 35 -6.71 -1.55 20.46
CA ALA A 35 -7.44 -0.67 21.37
C ALA A 35 -6.61 0.55 21.81
N LYS A 36 -5.31 0.34 22.11
CA LYS A 36 -4.40 1.45 22.47
C LYS A 36 -4.10 2.40 21.30
N THR A 37 -3.96 1.89 20.08
CA THR A 37 -3.68 2.72 18.90
C THR A 37 -4.88 3.55 18.45
N VAL A 38 -6.11 3.04 18.63
CA VAL A 38 -7.36 3.80 18.42
C VAL A 38 -7.44 5.00 19.37
N ALA A 39 -6.96 4.86 20.62
CA ALA A 39 -6.95 5.96 21.57
C ALA A 39 -5.89 7.05 21.28
N THR A 40 -4.82 6.73 20.54
CA THR A 40 -3.69 7.66 20.27
C THR A 40 -3.75 8.28 18.88
N SER A 41 -4.35 7.59 17.92
CA SER A 41 -4.58 8.12 16.57
C SER A 41 -5.86 8.96 16.64
N GLY A 42 -5.76 10.29 16.49
CA GLY A 42 -6.90 11.20 16.58
C GLY A 42 -8.15 10.63 15.90
N ALA A 43 -9.30 10.72 16.58
CA ALA A 43 -10.52 10.04 16.19
C ALA A 43 -10.85 10.31 14.71
N VAL A 44 -10.74 9.28 13.86
CA VAL A 44 -11.18 9.38 12.47
C VAL A 44 -12.70 9.28 12.47
N GLU A 45 -13.35 10.42 12.30
CA GLU A 45 -14.81 10.50 12.26
C GLU A 45 -15.36 10.18 10.88
N PRO A 46 -16.57 9.58 10.79
CA PRO A 46 -17.24 9.37 9.52
C PRO A 46 -17.59 10.73 8.87
N PRO A 47 -17.49 10.85 7.53
CA PRO A 47 -17.94 12.04 6.83
C PRO A 47 -19.43 12.32 7.07
N ALA A 48 -19.81 13.60 7.20
CA ALA A 48 -21.17 14.03 7.55
C ALA A 48 -22.27 13.56 6.56
N TRP A 49 -21.90 13.26 5.31
CA TRP A 49 -22.80 12.77 4.29
C TRP A 49 -23.04 11.25 4.36
N LEU A 50 -22.25 10.51 5.14
CA LEU A 50 -22.35 9.05 5.26
C LEU A 50 -23.49 8.67 6.20
N LYS A 51 -24.50 7.96 5.69
CA LYS A 51 -25.74 7.63 6.43
C LYS A 51 -26.25 6.23 6.10
N GLY A 52 -27.13 5.70 6.96
CA GLY A 52 -27.78 4.39 6.79
C GLY A 52 -26.78 3.24 6.80
N ASP A 53 -27.03 2.21 5.99
CA ASP A 53 -26.21 0.99 5.92
C ASP A 53 -24.71 1.26 5.65
N ALA A 54 -24.40 2.37 4.97
CA ALA A 54 -23.02 2.76 4.73
C ALA A 54 -22.29 3.18 6.03
N LEU A 55 -23.01 3.81 6.96
CA LEU A 55 -22.48 4.16 8.28
C LEU A 55 -22.28 2.92 9.15
N ASP A 56 -23.15 1.91 9.04
CA ASP A 56 -22.97 0.65 9.76
C ASP A 56 -21.70 -0.09 9.29
N VAL A 57 -21.44 -0.08 7.97
CA VAL A 57 -20.20 -0.61 7.41
C VAL A 57 -18.98 0.15 7.94
N TRP A 58 -19.07 1.48 8.04
CA TRP A 58 -18.01 2.30 8.64
C TRP A 58 -17.76 1.91 10.09
N ASN A 59 -18.80 1.90 10.92
CA ASN A 59 -18.69 1.57 12.35
C ASN A 59 -18.11 0.18 12.58
N ARG A 60 -18.37 -0.76 11.69
CA ARG A 60 -17.82 -2.12 11.74
C ARG A 60 -16.35 -2.21 11.33
N LEU A 61 -15.95 -1.49 10.27
CA LEU A 61 -14.63 -1.65 9.65
C LEU A 61 -13.61 -0.61 10.08
N ALA A 62 -14.00 0.65 10.25
CA ALA A 62 -13.10 1.75 10.58
C ALA A 62 -12.25 1.47 11.83
N PRO A 63 -12.79 0.96 12.96
CA PRO A 63 -11.98 0.71 14.16
C PRO A 63 -10.84 -0.28 13.91
N ARG A 64 -11.07 -1.30 13.07
CA ARG A 64 -10.05 -2.31 12.72
C ARG A 64 -8.92 -1.69 11.89
N VAL A 65 -9.28 -0.85 10.92
CA VAL A 65 -8.30 -0.19 10.02
C VAL A 65 -7.50 0.88 10.78
N ILE A 66 -8.14 1.61 11.70
CA ILE A 66 -7.47 2.54 12.62
C ILE A 66 -6.52 1.78 13.55
N GLY A 67 -6.93 0.64 14.11
CA GLY A 67 -6.09 -0.22 14.94
C GLY A 67 -4.78 -0.64 14.26
N MET A 68 -4.83 -0.86 12.94
CA MET A 68 -3.68 -1.16 12.08
C MET A 68 -2.85 0.06 11.65
N LYS A 69 -3.26 1.28 12.02
CA LYS A 69 -2.65 2.56 11.58
C LYS A 69 -2.65 2.71 10.05
N LEU A 70 -3.74 2.29 9.41
CA LEU A 70 -3.95 2.37 7.96
C LEU A 70 -5.04 3.38 7.56
N LEU A 71 -5.77 3.96 8.52
CA LEU A 71 -6.79 4.97 8.28
C LEU A 71 -6.45 6.23 9.07
N PHE A 72 -6.38 7.36 8.36
CA PHE A 72 -6.10 8.69 8.92
C PHE A 72 -7.25 9.65 8.60
N PRO A 73 -7.38 10.80 9.30
CA PRO A 73 -8.44 11.77 9.03
C PRO A 73 -8.51 12.26 7.58
N ILE A 74 -7.36 12.38 6.91
CA ILE A 74 -7.28 12.77 5.50
C ILE A 74 -7.94 11.76 4.54
N ASP A 75 -7.97 10.49 4.94
CA ASP A 75 -8.52 9.40 4.14
C ASP A 75 -10.00 9.12 4.44
N ALA A 76 -10.60 9.86 5.39
CA ALA A 76 -11.96 9.62 5.85
C ALA A 76 -12.98 9.69 4.71
N GLU A 77 -12.85 10.68 3.82
CA GLU A 77 -13.72 10.83 2.64
C GLU A 77 -13.60 9.63 1.68
N THR A 78 -12.38 9.15 1.45
CA THR A 78 -12.11 8.01 0.56
C THR A 78 -12.67 6.72 1.16
N PHE A 79 -12.47 6.50 2.46
CA PHE A 79 -13.01 5.35 3.16
C PHE A 79 -14.54 5.40 3.23
N GLY A 80 -15.13 6.59 3.36
CA GLY A 80 -16.58 6.78 3.36
C GLY A 80 -17.19 6.36 2.01
N ARG A 81 -16.52 6.68 0.90
CA ARG A 81 -16.95 6.25 -0.44
C ARG A 81 -16.89 4.73 -0.58
N TYR A 82 -15.87 4.10 -0.02
CA TYR A 82 -15.78 2.64 0.04
C TYR A 82 -16.97 2.04 0.83
N CYS A 83 -17.26 2.55 2.03
CA CYS A 83 -18.39 2.09 2.84
C CYS A 83 -19.73 2.23 2.11
N ARG A 84 -19.95 3.35 1.40
CA ARG A 84 -21.14 3.56 0.58
C ARG A 84 -21.25 2.55 -0.57
N ASN A 85 -20.15 2.31 -1.28
CA ASN A 85 -20.14 1.35 -2.39
C ASN A 85 -20.38 -0.08 -1.89
N PHE A 86 -19.84 -0.44 -0.72
CA PHE A 86 -20.03 -1.75 -0.10
C PHE A 86 -21.49 -1.95 0.31
N ALA A 87 -22.11 -0.96 0.95
CA ALA A 87 -23.53 -0.98 1.28
C ALA A 87 -24.41 -1.11 0.02
N ARG A 88 -24.06 -0.39 -1.06
CA ARG A 88 -24.77 -0.51 -2.34
C ARG A 88 -24.61 -1.90 -2.95
N TRP A 89 -23.42 -2.49 -2.87
CA TRP A 89 -23.16 -3.84 -3.36
C TRP A 89 -24.01 -4.87 -2.60
N LEU A 90 -24.09 -4.80 -1.27
CA LEU A 90 -24.96 -5.67 -0.48
C LEU A 90 -26.42 -5.62 -0.95
N LYS A 91 -26.94 -4.43 -1.26
CA LYS A 91 -28.30 -4.28 -1.82
C LYS A 91 -28.46 -4.94 -3.18
N MET A 92 -27.43 -4.90 -4.03
CA MET A 92 -27.48 -5.59 -5.32
C MET A 92 -27.47 -7.10 -5.11
N GLN A 93 -26.67 -7.62 -4.17
CA GLN A 93 -26.65 -9.06 -3.86
C GLN A 93 -28.00 -9.54 -3.32
N GLN A 94 -28.58 -8.82 -2.35
CA GLN A 94 -29.91 -9.15 -1.84
C GLN A 94 -30.98 -9.21 -2.95
N ARG A 95 -30.94 -8.25 -3.88
CA ARG A 95 -31.87 -8.25 -5.02
C ARG A 95 -31.65 -9.43 -5.96
N LEU A 96 -30.39 -9.85 -6.17
CA LEU A 96 -30.06 -11.01 -7.00
C LEU A 96 -30.49 -12.32 -6.32
N ASP A 97 -30.37 -12.40 -4.99
CA ASP A 97 -30.86 -13.54 -4.20
C ASP A 97 -32.39 -13.68 -4.30
N GLU A 98 -33.12 -12.56 -4.34
CA GLU A 98 -34.58 -12.52 -4.43
C GLU A 98 -35.12 -12.76 -5.86
N MET A 99 -34.53 -12.11 -6.87
CA MET A 99 -35.07 -12.06 -8.24
C MET A 99 -34.36 -13.00 -9.23
N GLY A 100 -33.17 -13.49 -8.88
CA GLY A 100 -32.28 -14.21 -9.78
C GLY A 100 -31.48 -13.30 -10.73
N GLU A 101 -30.50 -13.88 -11.42
CA GLU A 101 -29.55 -13.15 -12.28
C GLU A 101 -30.09 -12.87 -13.70
N ILE A 102 -31.13 -13.60 -14.11
CA ILE A 102 -31.67 -13.58 -15.47
C ILE A 102 -33.17 -13.36 -15.40
N TYR A 103 -33.68 -12.38 -16.16
CA TYR A 103 -35.11 -12.19 -16.37
C TYR A 103 -35.47 -12.42 -17.84
N GLU A 104 -36.67 -12.97 -18.05
CA GLU A 104 -37.23 -13.20 -19.38
C GLU A 104 -38.11 -12.03 -19.81
N ILE A 105 -37.91 -11.56 -21.04
CA ILE A 105 -38.72 -10.52 -21.66
C ILE A 105 -39.41 -11.10 -22.88
N GLU A 106 -40.72 -10.88 -23.00
CA GLU A 106 -41.46 -11.24 -24.21
C GLU A 106 -41.31 -10.12 -25.23
N THR A 107 -40.72 -10.44 -26.38
CA THR A 107 -40.61 -9.54 -27.54
C THR A 107 -41.46 -10.11 -28.69
N ALA A 108 -41.80 -9.30 -29.69
CA ALA A 108 -42.52 -9.75 -30.88
C ALA A 108 -41.89 -10.96 -31.61
N SER A 109 -40.59 -11.22 -31.37
CA SER A 109 -39.82 -12.35 -31.93
C SER A 109 -39.71 -13.56 -30.99
N GLY A 110 -40.37 -13.56 -29.83
CA GLY A 110 -40.34 -14.63 -28.83
C GLY A 110 -39.78 -14.21 -27.46
N LYS A 111 -39.55 -15.19 -26.59
CA LYS A 111 -38.98 -14.99 -25.24
C LYS A 111 -37.47 -14.81 -25.33
N VAL A 112 -36.97 -13.69 -24.81
CA VAL A 112 -35.53 -13.39 -24.77
C VAL A 112 -35.08 -13.29 -23.31
N ARG A 113 -34.03 -14.03 -22.97
CA ARG A 113 -33.37 -13.95 -21.65
C ARG A 113 -32.37 -12.81 -21.62
N ARG A 114 -32.45 -11.94 -20.62
CA ARG A 114 -31.49 -10.85 -20.39
C ARG A 114 -30.98 -10.91 -18.96
N ALA A 115 -29.73 -10.48 -18.76
CA ALA A 115 -29.14 -10.36 -17.43
C ALA A 115 -29.78 -9.18 -16.69
N ASP A 116 -30.08 -9.36 -15.40
CA ASP A 116 -30.61 -8.29 -14.56
C ASP A 116 -29.59 -7.13 -14.44
N PRO A 117 -30.01 -5.86 -14.55
CA PRO A 117 -29.10 -4.72 -14.41
C PRO A 117 -28.35 -4.70 -13.07
N SER A 118 -28.94 -5.22 -12.00
CA SER A 118 -28.31 -5.34 -10.68
C SER A 118 -27.14 -6.30 -10.68
N PHE A 119 -27.15 -7.32 -11.53
CA PHE A 119 -25.99 -8.20 -11.72
C PHE A 119 -24.80 -7.43 -12.29
N ILE A 120 -25.04 -6.64 -13.34
CA ILE A 120 -23.99 -5.84 -13.99
C ILE A 120 -23.43 -4.78 -13.03
N ILE A 121 -24.31 -4.09 -12.29
CA ILE A 121 -23.92 -3.09 -11.29
C ILE A 121 -23.15 -3.75 -10.15
N GLY A 122 -23.64 -4.89 -9.63
CA GLY A 122 -22.97 -5.65 -8.58
C GLY A 122 -21.58 -6.10 -8.99
N TYR A 123 -21.43 -6.65 -10.21
CA TYR A 123 -20.14 -7.06 -10.76
C TYR A 123 -19.14 -5.89 -10.90
N HIS A 124 -19.60 -4.71 -11.33
CA HIS A 124 -18.74 -3.53 -11.39
C HIS A 124 -18.33 -3.03 -10.01
N LEU A 125 -19.26 -3.01 -9.05
CA LEU A 125 -18.97 -2.62 -7.67
C LEU A 125 -17.97 -3.57 -7.03
N GLU A 126 -18.12 -4.88 -7.23
CA GLU A 126 -17.19 -5.91 -6.72
C GLU A 126 -15.74 -5.59 -7.12
N ARG A 127 -15.50 -5.34 -8.42
CA ARG A 127 -14.16 -5.01 -8.92
C ARG A 127 -13.59 -3.72 -8.31
N GLN A 128 -14.44 -2.72 -8.10
CA GLN A 128 -14.03 -1.47 -7.46
C GLN A 128 -13.73 -1.69 -5.98
N LEU A 129 -14.51 -2.51 -5.28
CA LEU A 129 -14.34 -2.84 -3.87
C LEU A 129 -13.03 -3.60 -3.64
N VAL A 130 -12.79 -4.68 -4.39
CA VAL A 130 -11.53 -5.45 -4.31
C VAL A 130 -10.30 -4.56 -4.52
N THR A 131 -10.39 -3.59 -5.43
CA THR A 131 -9.31 -2.63 -5.68
C THR A 131 -9.11 -1.67 -4.50
N ALA A 132 -10.20 -1.16 -3.91
CA ALA A 132 -10.14 -0.28 -2.75
C ALA A 132 -9.67 -1.01 -1.47
N GLU A 133 -10.07 -2.27 -1.28
CA GLU A 133 -9.68 -3.13 -0.15
C GLU A 133 -8.17 -3.34 -0.06
N ALA A 134 -7.49 -3.39 -1.21
CA ALA A 134 -6.04 -3.49 -1.28
C ALA A 134 -5.34 -2.27 -0.66
N ASN A 135 -5.94 -1.07 -0.78
CA ASN A 135 -5.35 0.17 -0.26
C ASN A 135 -5.48 0.28 1.26
N PHE A 136 -6.58 -0.23 1.83
CA PHE A 136 -6.84 -0.16 3.28
C PHE A 136 -6.35 -1.40 4.06
N GLY A 137 -5.69 -2.35 3.41
CA GLY A 137 -5.19 -3.57 4.05
C GLY A 137 -6.28 -4.49 4.57
N LEU A 138 -7.47 -4.47 3.95
CA LEU A 138 -8.56 -5.39 4.27
C LEU A 138 -8.30 -6.81 3.75
N ASN A 139 -7.42 -6.95 2.74
CA ASN A 139 -6.93 -8.23 2.24
C ASN A 139 -5.67 -8.69 3.03
N PRO A 140 -5.64 -9.90 3.63
CA PRO A 140 -4.50 -10.42 4.38
C PRO A 140 -3.16 -10.41 3.63
N ALA A 141 -3.18 -10.72 2.33
CA ALA A 141 -1.96 -10.74 1.51
C ALA A 141 -1.39 -9.33 1.28
N GLU A 142 -2.27 -8.36 1.00
CA GLU A 142 -1.86 -6.96 0.83
C GLU A 142 -1.46 -6.33 2.17
N ARG A 143 -2.13 -6.69 3.26
CA ARG A 143 -1.75 -6.27 4.62
C ARG A 143 -0.33 -6.68 4.96
N GLN A 144 0.01 -7.95 4.71
CA GLN A 144 1.37 -8.42 4.93
C GLN A 144 2.38 -7.71 4.04
N ARG A 145 2.01 -7.41 2.79
CA ARG A 145 2.85 -6.64 1.87
C ARG A 145 3.10 -5.22 2.37
N LEU A 146 2.08 -4.54 2.87
CA LEU A 146 2.17 -3.19 3.45
C LEU A 146 3.09 -3.19 4.66
N PHE A 147 2.93 -4.15 5.57
CA PHE A 147 3.81 -4.27 6.74
C PHE A 147 5.25 -4.64 6.35
N ALA A 148 5.45 -5.53 5.39
CA ALA A 148 6.77 -5.88 4.89
C ALA A 148 7.48 -4.69 4.22
N ALA A 149 6.74 -3.88 3.45
CA ALA A 149 7.27 -2.65 2.86
C ALA A 149 7.67 -1.62 3.93
N ARG A 150 6.86 -1.46 4.99
CA ARG A 150 7.17 -0.59 6.13
C ARG A 150 8.41 -1.06 6.90
N ALA A 151 8.55 -2.36 7.11
CA ALA A 151 9.73 -2.94 7.76
C ALA A 151 10.99 -2.77 6.89
N ALA A 152 10.89 -2.92 5.57
CA ALA A 152 12.02 -2.72 4.66
C ALA A 152 12.47 -1.26 4.61
N GLY A 153 11.54 -0.29 4.63
CA GLY A 153 11.85 1.15 4.67
C GLY A 153 12.42 1.65 6.00
N SER A 154 12.38 0.85 7.07
CA SER A 154 13.02 1.14 8.35
C SER A 154 14.49 0.70 8.41
N THR A 155 15.01 0.05 7.36
CA THR A 155 16.39 -0.44 7.33
C THR A 155 17.25 0.55 6.58
N GLY A 156 17.99 1.38 7.33
CA GLY A 156 19.22 2.02 6.87
C GLY A 156 19.02 3.14 5.86
N ASP A 157 19.03 4.36 6.36
CA ASP A 157 19.83 5.45 5.81
C ASP A 157 20.15 5.37 4.29
N LEU A 158 19.10 5.52 3.46
CA LEU A 158 19.20 5.51 2.00
C LEU A 158 19.95 6.74 1.43
N PHE A 159 20.38 7.67 2.29
CA PHE A 159 21.11 8.87 1.92
C PHE A 159 22.43 9.12 2.68
N SER A 160 22.79 8.33 3.71
CA SER A 160 24.14 8.41 4.34
C SER A 160 25.29 8.26 3.36
N GLY A 161 25.08 7.50 2.28
CA GLY A 161 26.11 7.16 1.31
C GLY A 161 26.39 8.22 0.26
N MET A 162 25.64 9.34 0.19
CA MET A 162 25.77 10.33 -0.88
C MET A 162 26.31 11.69 -0.40
N GLY A 163 26.89 11.73 0.81
CA GLY A 163 27.30 12.97 1.45
C GLY A 163 28.57 12.88 2.28
N SER A 164 29.57 12.07 1.90
CA SER A 164 30.94 12.32 2.37
C SER A 164 31.68 13.13 1.30
N ALA A 165 31.62 14.45 1.47
CA ALA A 165 32.57 15.35 0.82
C ALA A 165 34.01 14.89 1.18
N PRO A 166 34.97 14.93 0.23
CA PRO A 166 36.33 14.51 0.52
C PRO A 166 36.89 15.44 1.61
N ALA A 167 37.43 14.82 2.66
CA ALA A 167 38.02 15.52 3.79
C ALA A 167 39.10 16.50 3.31
N ALA A 168 38.87 17.79 3.54
CA ALA A 168 39.89 18.81 3.44
C ALA A 168 40.94 18.59 4.56
N PRO A 169 42.25 18.69 4.28
CA PRO A 169 43.26 18.51 5.30
C PRO A 169 43.29 19.73 6.24
N GLY A 170 43.25 19.48 7.56
CA GLY A 170 43.36 20.50 8.61
C GLY A 170 44.80 21.02 8.80
N PRO A 171 44.97 22.13 9.55
CA PRO A 171 46.13 23.00 9.46
C PRO A 171 47.31 22.63 10.40
N ASP A 172 48.49 22.70 9.80
CA ASP A 172 49.76 23.29 10.25
C ASP A 172 50.44 22.81 11.56
N LYS A 173 51.66 22.28 11.40
CA LYS A 173 52.78 22.55 12.31
C LYS A 173 54.13 22.34 11.62
N THR A 174 54.96 23.38 11.76
CA THR A 174 56.44 23.44 11.81
C THR A 174 57.25 23.50 10.51
N LEU A 175 57.55 24.76 10.12
CA LEU A 175 58.88 25.36 9.90
C LEU A 175 60.01 24.46 9.33
N ALA A 176 60.38 24.71 8.07
CA ALA A 176 61.73 25.19 7.66
C ALA A 176 61.82 25.32 6.12
N SER A 177 62.22 26.50 5.64
CA SER A 177 62.66 26.75 4.26
C SER A 177 64.10 26.20 4.07
N PRO A 178 64.61 25.96 2.83
CA PRO A 178 64.84 27.04 1.87
C PRO A 178 64.53 26.71 0.39
N ALA A 179 64.61 27.77 -0.41
CA ALA A 179 64.15 27.95 -1.78
C ALA A 179 65.21 27.54 -2.87
N PRO A 180 65.17 28.03 -4.13
CA PRO A 180 64.66 27.26 -5.28
C PRO A 180 65.64 27.16 -6.48
N ALA A 181 65.41 26.25 -7.44
CA ALA A 181 66.08 26.31 -8.76
C ALA A 181 65.30 25.61 -9.90
N LYS A 182 64.60 26.42 -10.71
CA LYS A 182 64.51 26.57 -12.19
C LYS A 182 64.99 25.44 -13.17
N PRO A 183 64.63 25.50 -14.48
CA PRO A 183 63.70 24.57 -15.15
C PRO A 183 64.27 23.91 -16.44
N ALA A 184 63.38 23.41 -17.33
CA ALA A 184 63.58 22.91 -18.71
C ALA A 184 63.81 21.38 -18.81
N ALA A 185 63.48 20.64 -19.88
CA ALA A 185 63.07 20.97 -21.24
C ALA A 185 62.30 19.78 -21.88
N LYS A 186 61.86 20.04 -23.12
CA LYS A 186 61.09 19.25 -24.10
C LYS A 186 61.60 17.83 -24.44
N GLY A 187 60.68 16.99 -24.92
CA GLY A 187 60.91 15.83 -25.81
C GLY A 187 59.73 14.83 -25.72
N SER A 188 58.71 14.88 -26.58
CA SER A 188 58.61 14.38 -27.97
C SER A 188 58.29 12.89 -28.11
N ALA A 189 57.21 12.63 -28.88
CA ALA A 189 56.85 11.41 -29.64
C ALA A 189 56.35 10.21 -28.80
N VAL A 190 55.36 9.38 -29.17
CA VAL A 190 54.81 8.91 -30.46
C VAL A 190 53.36 8.41 -30.18
N GLY A 191 52.31 8.82 -30.93
CA GLY A 191 51.58 8.02 -31.94
C GLY A 191 50.87 6.77 -31.38
N PHE A 192 49.58 6.76 -31.02
CA PHE A 192 48.35 6.49 -31.82
C PHE A 192 48.41 5.34 -32.86
N LEU A 193 47.40 4.45 -32.73
CA LEU A 193 46.88 3.41 -33.65
C LEU A 193 47.51 2.01 -33.59
N GLN A 194 46.77 1.05 -33.00
CA GLN A 194 45.89 0.16 -33.76
C GLN A 194 44.79 -0.42 -32.87
#